data_AF-A0A0K8QIN5-F1
#
_entry.id   AF-A0A0K8QIN5-F1
#
_cell.length_a   1.000
_cell.length_b   1.000
_cell.length_c   1.000
_cell.angle_alpha   90.00
_cell.angle_beta   90.00
_cell.angle_gamma   90.00
#
_symmetry.space_group_name_H-M   'P 1'
#
loop_
_entity.id
_entity.type
_entity.pdbx_description
1 polymer ?
#
loop_
_entity_poly.entity_id
_entity_poly.type
_entity_poly.pdbx_seq_one_letter_code
_entity_poly.pdbx_strand_id
1 'polypeptide(L)'
;MPETEGSKRLEPRMTRGSFRFTYWAVIVQIFLSVILMLLNVGILPGREWEPVAFFLAAALFLVNLIFLGRLLRVRRNDTHFWNEEEARREEWDRRGRQL
;
A
#
# COMPACT_ATOMS: atom_id res chain seq x y z
N MET A 1 -31.32 -17.50 -14.69
CA MET A 1 -30.63 -17.05 -13.47
C MET A 1 -29.28 -16.53 -13.91
N PRO A 2 -28.92 -15.26 -13.69
CA PRO A 2 -27.58 -14.82 -13.98
C PRO A 2 -26.66 -15.47 -12.95
N GLU A 3 -25.80 -16.37 -13.42
CA GLU A 3 -24.69 -16.88 -12.65
C GLU A 3 -23.89 -15.66 -12.19
N THR A 4 -23.90 -15.41 -10.88
CA THR A 4 -23.05 -14.37 -10.29
C THR A 4 -21.62 -14.81 -10.52
N GLU A 5 -20.99 -14.34 -11.60
CA GLU A 5 -19.54 -14.36 -11.74
C GLU A 5 -18.98 -13.77 -10.46
N GLY A 6 -18.52 -14.64 -9.56
CA GLY A 6 -18.00 -14.24 -8.26
C GLY A 6 -16.91 -13.21 -8.52
N SER A 7 -17.05 -12.03 -7.92
CA SER A 7 -16.12 -10.91 -8.06
C SER A 7 -14.68 -11.44 -8.08
N LYS A 8 -13.98 -11.26 -9.21
CA LYS A 8 -12.63 -11.81 -9.34
C LYS A 8 -11.67 -10.92 -8.56
N ARG A 9 -10.98 -11.48 -7.56
CA ARG A 9 -9.91 -10.77 -6.82
C ARG A 9 -8.90 -10.16 -7.79
N LEU A 10 -8.54 -8.91 -7.56
CA LEU A 10 -7.47 -8.24 -8.30
C LEU A 10 -6.10 -8.79 -7.91
N GLU A 11 -5.90 -9.08 -6.63
CA GLU A 11 -4.61 -9.52 -6.11
C GLU A 11 -4.77 -10.76 -5.22
N PRO A 12 -4.98 -11.96 -5.81
CA PRO A 12 -5.34 -13.18 -5.06
C PRO A 12 -4.27 -13.64 -4.08
N ARG A 13 -3.02 -13.20 -4.26
CA ARG A 13 -1.90 -13.51 -3.35
C ARG A 13 -1.79 -12.53 -2.18
N MET A 14 -2.52 -11.41 -2.19
CA MET A 14 -2.35 -10.38 -1.19
C MET A 14 -3.35 -10.54 -0.04
N THR A 15 -2.82 -10.84 1.14
CA THR A 15 -3.58 -10.89 2.40
C THR A 15 -3.82 -9.49 2.94
N ARG A 16 -4.79 -9.34 3.86
CA ARG A 16 -5.04 -8.07 4.57
C ARG A 16 -3.80 -7.56 5.31
N GLY A 17 -3.04 -8.47 5.94
CA GLY A 17 -1.81 -8.14 6.67
C GLY A 17 -0.73 -7.59 5.74
N SER A 18 -0.47 -8.29 4.63
CA SER A 18 0.48 -7.81 3.61
C SER A 18 0.03 -6.48 3.00
N PHE A 19 -1.27 -6.29 2.73
CA PHE A 19 -1.80 -5.01 2.25
C PHE A 19 -1.48 -3.87 3.23
N ARG A 20 -1.75 -4.05 4.53
CA ARG A 20 -1.50 -3.02 5.55
C ARG A 20 -0.02 -2.69 5.64
N PHE A 21 0.85 -3.71 5.63
CA PHE A 21 2.30 -3.51 5.65
C PHE A 21 2.77 -2.73 4.42
N THR A 22 2.39 -3.16 3.21
CA THR A 22 2.78 -2.49 1.96
C THR A 22 2.22 -1.06 1.90
N TYR A 23 0.99 -0.84 2.36
CA TYR A 23 0.41 0.50 2.43
C TYR A 23 1.24 1.43 3.32
N TRP A 24 1.55 1.02 4.55
CA TRP A 24 2.37 1.83 5.45
C TRP A 24 3.79 2.04 4.92
N ALA A 25 4.40 1.02 4.31
CA ALA A 25 5.71 1.13 3.69
C ALA A 25 5.72 2.18 2.57
N VAL A 26 4.69 2.18 1.69
CA VAL A 26 4.55 3.19 0.63
C VAL A 26 4.37 4.58 1.21
N ILE A 27 3.56 4.75 2.25
CA ILE A 27 3.37 6.05 2.92
C ILE A 27 4.72 6.57 3.48
N VAL A 28 5.49 5.72 4.16
CA VAL A 28 6.82 6.09 4.68
C VAL A 28 7.76 6.49 3.54
N GLN A 29 7.77 5.76 2.42
CA GLN A 29 8.60 6.12 1.26
C GLN A 29 8.21 7.45 0.63
N ILE A 30 6.91 7.77 0.56
CA ILE A 30 6.44 9.08 0.10
C ILE A 30 7.00 10.19 0.99
N PHE A 31 6.88 10.05 2.32
CA PHE A 31 7.43 11.03 3.26
C PHE A 31 8.95 11.17 3.13
N LEU A 32 9.67 10.05 3.02
CA LEU A 32 11.12 10.07 2.85
C LEU A 32 11.53 10.78 1.54
N SER A 33 10.78 10.53 0.45
CA SER A 33 11.04 11.17 -0.84
C SER A 33 10.85 12.69 -0.77
N VAL A 34 9.79 13.15 -0.09
CA VAL A 34 9.56 14.59 0.15
C VAL A 34 10.69 15.20 0.97
N ILE A 35 11.11 14.53 2.05
CA ILE A 35 12.25 14.99 2.87
C ILE A 35 13.50 15.10 2.00
N LEU A 36 13.82 14.10 1.18
CA LEU A 36 14.97 14.13 0.28
C LEU A 36 14.87 15.26 -0.74
N MET A 37 13.69 15.55 -1.29
CA MET A 37 13.50 16.70 -2.18
C MET A 37 13.79 18.02 -1.47
N LEU A 38 13.28 18.20 -0.24
CA LEU A 38 13.51 19.42 0.55
C LEU A 38 14.98 19.59 0.95
N LEU A 39 15.66 18.48 1.24
CA LEU A 39 17.09 18.48 1.54
C LEU A 39 17.92 18.91 0.32
N ASN A 40 17.57 18.42 -0.88
CA ASN A 40 18.36 18.66 -2.08
C ASN A 40 18.01 19.95 -2.83
N VAL A 41 16.93 20.64 -2.47
CA VAL A 41 16.56 21.94 -3.06
C VAL A 41 17.24 23.15 -2.38
N GLY A 42 18.19 22.90 -1.47
CA GLY A 42 19.00 23.96 -0.85
C GLY A 42 18.25 24.80 0.21
N ILE A 43 17.14 24.31 0.75
CA ILE A 43 16.38 24.99 1.82
C ILE A 43 17.18 25.04 3.13
N LEU A 44 18.11 24.11 3.34
CA LEU A 44 18.91 24.05 4.55
C LEU A 44 20.17 24.93 4.45
N PRO A 45 20.53 25.66 5.54
CA PRO A 45 21.76 26.45 5.57
C PRO A 45 22.98 25.58 5.29
N GLY A 46 23.84 26.02 4.36
CA GLY A 46 25.09 25.34 4.02
C GLY A 46 24.96 24.18 3.02
N ARG A 47 23.81 24.02 2.37
CA ARG A 47 23.59 22.98 1.36
C ARG A 47 23.29 23.61 0.00
N GLU A 48 24.08 23.23 -1.01
CA GLU A 48 23.85 23.67 -2.39
C GLU A 48 22.69 22.90 -3.03
N TRP A 49 22.11 23.49 -4.07
CA TRP A 49 21.07 22.81 -4.84
C TRP A 49 21.68 21.64 -5.63
N GLU A 50 21.20 20.43 -5.37
CA GLU A 50 21.60 19.22 -6.08
C GLU A 50 20.47 18.75 -7.02
N PRO A 51 20.46 19.21 -8.29
CA PRO A 51 19.35 18.95 -9.20
C PRO A 51 19.17 17.45 -9.50
N VAL A 52 20.26 16.71 -9.66
CA VAL A 52 20.20 15.27 -9.96
C VAL A 52 19.52 14.49 -8.83
N ALA A 53 19.94 14.73 -7.59
CA ALA A 53 19.35 14.09 -6.41
C ALA A 53 17.88 14.51 -6.21
N PHE A 54 17.55 15.79 -6.48
CA PHE A 54 16.19 16.29 -6.44
C PHE A 54 15.28 15.57 -7.46
N PHE A 55 15.68 15.50 -8.73
CA PHE A 55 14.87 14.85 -9.76
C PHE A 55 14.73 13.34 -9.53
N LEU A 56 15.76 12.68 -8.99
CA LEU A 56 15.67 11.28 -8.60
C LEU A 56 14.65 11.07 -7.48
N ALA A 57 14.71 11.90 -6.44
CA ALA A 57 13.73 11.87 -5.34
C ALA A 57 12.30 12.17 -5.83
N ALA A 58 12.15 13.11 -6.77
CA ALA A 58 10.87 13.43 -7.40
C ALA A 58 10.33 12.26 -8.24
N ALA A 59 11.18 11.57 -9.00
CA ALA A 59 10.78 10.38 -9.75
C ALA A 59 10.32 9.25 -8.81
N LEU A 60 11.07 8.99 -7.73
CA LEU A 60 10.68 8.01 -6.72
C LEU A 60 9.36 8.36 -6.03
N PHE A 61 9.14 9.64 -5.75
CA PHE A 61 7.87 10.14 -5.22
C PHE A 61 6.70 9.82 -6.16
N LEU A 62 6.84 10.11 -7.47
CA LEU A 62 5.80 9.82 -8.47
C LEU A 62 5.52 8.32 -8.60
N VAL A 63 6.55 7.48 -8.60
CA VAL A 63 6.39 6.02 -8.62
C VAL A 63 5.59 5.55 -7.40
N ASN A 64 5.91 6.06 -6.21
CA ASN A 64 5.19 5.74 -4.99
C ASN A 64 3.71 6.19 -5.04
N LEU A 65 3.39 7.32 -5.66
CA LEU A 65 2.00 7.76 -5.86
C LEU A 65 1.22 6.81 -6.78
N ILE A 66 1.84 6.31 -7.86
CA ILE A 66 1.22 5.33 -8.75
C ILE A 66 0.95 4.02 -7.98
N PHE A 67 1.93 3.56 -7.20
CA PHE A 67 1.77 2.39 -6.33
C PHE A 67 0.66 2.57 -5.30
N LEU A 68 0.59 3.74 -4.65
CA LEU A 68 -0.48 4.07 -3.72
C LEU A 68 -1.85 4.02 -4.41
N GLY A 69 -1.98 4.58 -5.61
CA GLY A 69 -3.21 4.49 -6.41
C GLY A 69 -3.63 3.05 -6.70
N ARG A 70 -2.67 2.18 -7.07
CA ARG A 70 -2.92 0.74 -7.24
C ARG A 70 -3.39 0.11 -5.92
N LEU A 71 -2.73 0.39 -4.80
CA LEU A 71 -3.13 -0.15 -3.50
C LEU A 71 -4.54 0.31 -3.10
N LEU A 72 -4.91 1.56 -3.35
CA LEU A 72 -6.27 2.05 -3.10
C LEU A 72 -7.30 1.32 -3.96
N ARG A 73 -6.97 1.02 -5.23
CA ARG A 73 -7.82 0.21 -6.11
C ARG A 73 -7.98 -1.23 -5.58
N VAL A 74 -6.89 -1.85 -5.14
CA VAL A 74 -6.91 -3.19 -4.53
C VAL A 74 -7.74 -3.16 -3.25
N ARG A 75 -7.56 -2.16 -2.39
CA ARG A 75 -8.37 -1.99 -1.18
C ARG A 75 -9.85 -1.93 -1.52
N ARG A 76 -10.24 -1.12 -2.50
CA ARG A 76 -11.66 -0.97 -2.86
C ARG A 76 -12.28 -2.29 -3.32
N ASN A 77 -11.55 -3.11 -4.07
CA ASN A 77 -12.10 -4.32 -4.68
C ASN A 77 -11.93 -5.57 -3.81
N ASP A 78 -10.83 -5.68 -3.06
CA ASP A 78 -10.47 -6.93 -2.37
C ASP A 78 -10.85 -6.93 -0.87
N THR A 79 -11.34 -5.79 -0.33
CA THR A 79 -11.74 -5.69 1.09
C THR A 79 -12.81 -6.72 1.49
N HIS A 80 -13.81 -6.96 0.63
CA HIS A 80 -14.86 -7.94 0.92
C HIS A 80 -14.29 -9.33 1.17
N PHE A 81 -13.36 -9.78 0.32
CA PHE A 81 -12.72 -11.09 0.45
C PHE A 81 -11.88 -11.22 1.71
N TRP A 82 -11.17 -10.15 2.12
CA TRP A 82 -10.40 -10.17 3.35
C TRP A 82 -11.30 -10.33 4.59
N ASN A 83 -12.47 -9.68 4.59
CA ASN A 83 -13.42 -9.80 5.69
C ASN A 83 -14.03 -11.21 5.77
N GLU A 84 -14.36 -11.82 4.63
CA GLU A 84 -14.84 -13.21 4.60
C GLU A 84 -13.79 -14.24 5.04
N GLU A 85 -12.51 -14.02 4.69
CA GLU A 85 -11.40 -14.86 5.14
C GLU A 85 -11.21 -14.75 6.66
N GLU A 86 -11.32 -13.56 7.23
CA GLU A 86 -11.26 -13.35 8.68
C GLU A 86 -12.45 -13.99 9.41
N ALA A 87 -13.68 -13.81 8.92
CA ALA A 87 -14.86 -14.42 9.51
C ALA A 87 -14.75 -15.95 9.56
N ARG A 88 -14.28 -16.57 8.46
CA ARG A 88 -14.03 -18.02 8.42
C ARG A 88 -12.95 -18.47 9.40
N ARG A 89 -11.89 -17.68 9.59
CA ARG A 89 -10.84 -17.97 10.59
C ARG A 89 -11.39 -17.89 12.01
N GLU A 90 -12.17 -16.86 12.32
CA GLU A 90 -12.80 -16.70 13.64
C GLU A 90 -13.75 -17.85 13.98
N GLU A 91 -14.54 -18.31 13.00
CA GLU A 91 -15.42 -19.48 13.16
C GLU A 91 -14.64 -20.77 13.40
N TRP A 92 -13.51 -20.95 12.72
CA TRP A 92 -12.65 -22.12 12.91
C TRP A 92 -11.98 -22.09 14.30
N ASP A 93 -11.45 -20.95 14.70
CA ASP A 93 -10.89 -20.71 16.05
C ASP A 93 -11.93 -20.96 17.15
N ARG A 94 -13.18 -20.51 16.95
CA ARG A 94 -14.28 -20.73 17.91
C ARG A 94 -14.60 -22.21 18.06
N ARG A 95 -14.65 -22.96 16.95
CA ARG A 95 -14.88 -24.42 16.97
C ARG A 95 -13.70 -25.18 17.55
N GLY A 96 -12.46 -24.78 17.25
CA GLY A 96 -11.25 -25.40 17.77
C GLY A 96 -11.06 -25.21 19.28
N ARG A 97 -11.57 -24.12 19.86
CA ARG A 97 -11.57 -23.87 21.32
C ARG A 97 -12.69 -24.58 22.08
N GLN A 98 -13.62 -25.24 21.39
CA GLN A 98 -14.72 -26.01 21.98
C GLN A 98 -14.42 -27.52 22.07
N LEU A 99 -13.27 -27.97 21.56
CA LEU A 99 -12.72 -29.32 21.68
C LEU A 99 -11.60 -29.34 22.72
#